data_AF-A0A0D1Y053-F1
#
_entry.id   AF-A0A0D1Y053-F1
#
_cell.length_a   1.000
_cell.length_b   1.000
_cell.length_c   1.000
_cell.angle_alpha   90.00
_cell.angle_beta   90.00
_cell.angle_gamma   90.00
#
_symmetry.space_group_name_H-M   'P 1'
#
loop_
_entity.id
_entity.type
_entity.pdbx_description
1 polymer ?
#
loop_
_entity_poly.entity_id
_entity_poly.type
_entity_poly.pdbx_seq_one_letter_code
_entity_poly.pdbx_strand_id
1 'polypeptide(L)'
;MNIAEIKVRAEQLLSESIEDTDAIDWVNDCIHEMGEKVWPEKNMSFVAEAGHVYILPNDFVSVIALTKDGRPYRRYIIRNDKLLFPDSGTYDLAYRSYFKRLESVEDEISLSPMYMLPMVKYLMSCQLVQNGEVEMSMKWESEFRQGISDLKSTVEYKNKPFRVKTNF
;
A
#
# COMPACT_ATOMS: atom_id res chain seq x y z
N MET A 1 8.59 -0.78 -10.39
CA MET A 1 9.84 -1.03 -9.66
C MET A 1 9.83 -2.45 -9.16
N ASN A 2 10.98 -3.08 -8.99
CA ASN A 2 11.10 -4.44 -8.44
C ASN A 2 12.11 -4.51 -7.29
N ILE A 3 12.23 -5.66 -6.64
CA ILE A 3 13.13 -5.87 -5.50
C ILE A 3 14.59 -5.74 -5.95
N ALA A 4 14.95 -6.27 -7.13
CA ALA A 4 16.31 -6.20 -7.65
C ALA A 4 16.82 -4.75 -7.76
N GLU A 5 15.99 -3.81 -8.24
CA GLU A 5 16.31 -2.38 -8.31
C GLU A 5 16.57 -1.76 -6.92
N ILE A 6 15.78 -2.16 -5.91
CA ILE A 6 15.91 -1.66 -4.54
C ILE A 6 17.18 -2.23 -3.90
N LYS A 7 17.38 -3.54 -4.04
CA LYS A 7 18.57 -4.27 -3.58
C LYS A 7 19.84 -3.62 -4.13
N VAL A 8 19.97 -3.49 -5.45
CA VAL A 8 21.17 -2.93 -6.09
C VAL A 8 21.49 -1.52 -5.56
N ARG A 9 20.46 -0.70 -5.32
CA ARG A 9 20.68 0.63 -4.74
C ARG A 9 21.13 0.59 -3.28
N ALA A 10 20.58 -0.32 -2.48
CA ALA A 10 21.01 -0.52 -1.09
C ALA A 10 22.47 -1.01 -1.04
N GLU A 11 22.82 -1.99 -1.86
CA GLU A 11 24.18 -2.54 -1.99
C GLU A 11 25.18 -1.47 -2.40
N GLN A 12 24.82 -0.60 -3.36
CA GLN A 12 25.67 0.53 -3.77
C GLN A 12 25.91 1.53 -2.64
N LEU A 13 24.91 1.79 -1.80
CA LEU A 13 25.02 2.74 -0.69
C LEU A 13 25.77 2.15 0.52
N LEU A 14 25.63 0.85 0.78
CA LEU A 14 26.36 0.14 1.84
C LEU A 14 27.75 -0.32 1.41
N SER A 15 28.01 -0.44 0.12
CA SER A 15 29.19 -1.15 -0.42
C SER A 15 29.27 -2.61 0.03
N GLU A 16 28.12 -3.27 0.16
CA GLU A 16 27.96 -4.66 0.59
C GLU A 16 26.96 -5.41 -0.28
N SER A 17 27.05 -6.73 -0.32
CA SER A 17 26.07 -7.59 -1.01
C SER A 17 24.94 -7.99 -0.07
N ILE A 18 23.72 -8.02 -0.59
CA ILE A 18 22.53 -8.51 0.10
C ILE A 18 22.08 -9.79 -0.59
N GLU A 19 21.82 -10.87 0.15
CA GLU A 19 21.31 -12.11 -0.46
C GLU A 19 19.90 -11.90 -1.03
N ASP A 20 19.59 -12.56 -2.15
CA ASP A 20 18.28 -12.40 -2.81
C ASP A 20 17.12 -12.82 -1.89
N THR A 21 17.32 -13.88 -1.11
CA THR A 21 16.32 -14.36 -0.15
C THR A 21 16.03 -13.31 0.92
N ASP A 22 17.08 -12.66 1.43
CA ASP A 22 16.96 -11.61 2.44
C ASP A 22 16.29 -10.36 1.87
N ALA A 23 16.68 -9.95 0.65
CA ALA A 23 16.03 -8.86 -0.04
C ALA A 23 14.53 -9.09 -0.26
N ILE A 24 14.12 -10.31 -0.65
CA ILE A 24 12.71 -10.67 -0.82
C ILE A 24 11.95 -10.57 0.50
N ASP A 25 12.47 -11.18 1.56
CA ASP A 25 11.80 -11.18 2.87
C ASP A 25 11.71 -9.76 3.46
N TRP A 26 12.79 -8.99 3.42
CA TRP A 26 12.81 -7.62 3.95
C TRP A 26 11.95 -6.66 3.15
N VAL A 27 11.81 -6.82 1.83
CA VAL A 27 10.87 -6.00 1.06
C VAL A 27 9.43 -6.32 1.45
N ASN A 28 9.08 -7.61 1.61
CA ASN A 28 7.74 -7.99 2.07
C ASN A 28 7.44 -7.39 3.46
N ASP A 29 8.39 -7.47 4.39
CA ASP A 29 8.28 -6.89 5.74
C ASP A 29 8.16 -5.36 5.68
N CYS A 30 8.95 -4.71 4.82
CA CYS A 30 8.91 -3.27 4.60
C CYS A 30 7.52 -2.80 4.15
N ILE A 31 6.92 -3.49 3.17
CA ILE A 31 5.58 -3.16 2.65
C ILE A 31 4.52 -3.34 3.73
N HIS A 32 4.69 -4.34 4.60
CA HIS A 32 3.82 -4.53 5.75
C HIS A 32 3.95 -3.38 6.76
N GLU A 33 5.17 -2.99 7.13
CA GLU A 33 5.48 -1.86 8.03
C GLU A 33 4.93 -0.51 7.52
N MET A 34 4.90 -0.29 6.20
CA MET A 34 4.32 0.92 5.62
C MET A 34 2.81 1.04 5.87
N GLY A 35 2.11 -0.07 6.11
CA GLY A 35 0.70 -0.14 6.47
C GLY A 35 -0.28 0.02 5.30
N GLU A 36 -1.56 -0.28 5.58
CA GLU A 36 -2.63 -0.42 4.56
C GLU A 36 -2.80 0.77 3.59
N LYS A 37 -2.42 1.98 4.01
CA LYS A 37 -2.57 3.19 3.19
C LYS A 37 -1.73 3.15 1.91
N VAL A 38 -0.66 2.36 1.89
CA VAL A 38 0.16 2.20 0.68
C VAL A 38 -0.28 1.01 -0.18
N TRP A 39 -1.17 0.16 0.33
CA TRP A 39 -1.55 -1.07 -0.36
C TRP A 39 -2.35 -0.82 -1.65
N PRO A 40 -2.33 -1.78 -2.60
CA PRO A 40 -2.91 -1.59 -3.92
C PRO A 40 -4.41 -1.29 -3.88
N GLU A 41 -4.84 -0.45 -4.81
CA GLU A 41 -6.24 -0.13 -5.06
C GLU A 41 -6.78 -1.03 -6.18
N LYS A 42 -7.93 -1.64 -5.93
CA LYS A 42 -8.67 -2.43 -6.92
C LYS A 42 -10.08 -1.88 -7.07
N ASN A 43 -10.66 -2.11 -8.23
CA ASN A 43 -12.04 -1.78 -8.52
C ASN A 43 -12.84 -3.05 -8.78
N MET A 44 -14.09 -3.06 -8.32
CA MET A 44 -15.06 -4.13 -8.59
C MET A 44 -16.42 -3.51 -8.87
N SER A 45 -17.11 -4.03 -9.89
CA SER A 45 -18.45 -3.58 -10.24
C SER A 45 -19.48 -4.66 -9.89
N PHE A 46 -20.64 -4.22 -9.41
CA PHE A 46 -21.78 -5.09 -9.08
C PHE A 46 -23.01 -4.59 -9.82
N VAL A 47 -23.73 -5.52 -10.45
CA VAL A 47 -25.15 -5.30 -10.80
C VAL A 47 -25.95 -5.90 -9.66
N ALA A 48 -26.34 -5.06 -8.71
CA ALA A 48 -26.87 -5.52 -7.44
C ALA A 48 -28.41 -5.56 -7.41
N GLU A 49 -28.94 -6.63 -6.82
CA GLU A 49 -30.29 -6.74 -6.32
C GLU A 49 -30.39 -6.29 -4.84
N ALA A 50 -31.47 -5.58 -4.51
CA ALA A 50 -31.75 -5.09 -3.17
C ALA A 50 -31.79 -6.23 -2.13
N GLY A 51 -31.01 -6.09 -1.06
CA GLY A 51 -30.95 -7.05 0.05
C GLY A 51 -30.15 -8.32 -0.25
N HIS A 52 -29.64 -8.50 -1.47
CA HIS A 52 -28.76 -9.62 -1.80
C HIS A 52 -27.37 -9.42 -1.18
N VAL A 53 -26.75 -10.53 -0.79
CA VAL A 53 -25.44 -10.55 -0.13
C VAL A 53 -24.37 -10.97 -1.14
N TYR A 54 -23.39 -10.09 -1.36
CA TYR A 54 -22.25 -10.31 -2.24
C TYR A 54 -21.03 -10.69 -1.41
N ILE A 55 -20.21 -11.60 -1.92
CA ILE A 55 -18.94 -12.00 -1.29
C ILE A 55 -17.84 -11.11 -1.84
N LEU A 56 -17.10 -10.46 -0.95
CA LEU A 56 -15.92 -9.68 -1.29
C LEU A 56 -14.73 -10.62 -1.55
N PRO A 57 -13.76 -10.21 -2.39
CA PRO A 57 -12.53 -10.97 -2.57
C PRO A 57 -11.82 -11.29 -1.25
N ASN A 58 -11.15 -12.44 -1.20
CA ASN A 58 -10.37 -12.84 -0.01
C ASN A 58 -9.20 -11.89 0.29
N ASP A 59 -8.80 -11.07 -0.67
CA ASP A 59 -7.78 -10.04 -0.50
C ASP A 59 -8.37 -8.67 -0.15
N PHE A 60 -9.68 -8.54 0.09
CA PHE A 60 -10.31 -7.29 0.51
C PHE A 60 -9.82 -6.84 1.89
N VAL A 61 -9.55 -5.54 2.03
CA VAL A 61 -9.10 -4.94 3.30
C VAL A 61 -10.07 -3.86 3.75
N SER A 62 -10.29 -2.84 2.93
CA SER A 62 -11.14 -1.71 3.29
C SER A 62 -11.72 -0.99 2.07
N VAL A 63 -12.86 -0.33 2.25
CA VAL A 63 -13.48 0.49 1.19
C VAL A 63 -12.77 1.83 1.09
N ILE A 64 -12.41 2.23 -0.13
CA ILE A 64 -11.91 3.57 -0.45
C ILE A 64 -13.08 4.46 -0.85
N ALA A 65 -13.86 4.00 -1.83
CA ALA A 65 -15.02 4.69 -2.35
C ALA A 65 -16.01 3.68 -2.91
N LEU A 66 -17.30 4.02 -2.81
CA LEU A 66 -18.36 3.28 -3.46
C LEU A 66 -19.22 4.29 -4.20
N THR A 67 -19.50 4.02 -5.47
CA THR A 67 -20.45 4.80 -6.26
C THR A 67 -21.63 3.93 -6.66
N LYS A 68 -22.78 4.57 -6.88
CA LYS A 68 -23.96 4.01 -7.50
C LYS A 68 -24.29 4.89 -8.70
N ASP A 69 -24.33 4.31 -9.89
CA ASP A 69 -24.60 5.04 -11.14
C ASP A 69 -23.71 6.31 -11.28
N GLY A 70 -22.43 6.18 -10.94
CA GLY A 70 -21.45 7.27 -10.99
C GLY A 70 -21.51 8.29 -9.85
N ARG A 71 -22.42 8.14 -8.87
CA ARG A 71 -22.53 9.06 -7.72
C ARG A 71 -22.07 8.41 -6.42
N PRO A 72 -21.39 9.14 -5.51
CA PRO A 72 -20.98 8.57 -4.22
C PRO A 72 -22.15 7.95 -3.45
N TYR A 73 -21.99 6.73 -2.98
CA TYR A 73 -22.98 5.97 -2.25
C TYR A 73 -22.44 5.53 -0.90
N ARG A 74 -23.23 5.71 0.16
CA ARG A 74 -22.81 5.44 1.56
C ARG A 74 -23.72 4.49 2.32
N ARG A 75 -24.84 4.08 1.74
CA ARG A 75 -25.84 3.23 2.40
C ARG A 75 -25.55 1.76 2.12
N TYR A 76 -24.40 1.24 2.51
CA TYR A 76 -24.04 -0.16 2.33
C TYR A 76 -23.60 -0.77 3.67
N ILE A 77 -23.65 -2.09 3.77
CA ILE A 77 -23.24 -2.82 4.97
C ILE A 77 -22.14 -3.81 4.57
N ILE A 78 -21.01 -3.77 5.28
CA ILE A 78 -19.94 -4.78 5.18
C ILE A 78 -19.83 -5.51 6.50
N ARG A 79 -19.83 -6.84 6.46
CA ARG A 79 -19.61 -7.70 7.63
C ARG A 79 -19.07 -9.06 7.23
N ASN A 80 -17.92 -9.47 7.79
CA ASN A 80 -17.27 -10.76 7.51
C ASN A 80 -17.14 -11.04 6.01
N ASP A 81 -16.49 -10.12 5.28
CA ASP A 81 -16.26 -10.19 3.83
C ASP A 81 -17.53 -10.29 2.98
N LYS A 82 -18.67 -9.90 3.54
CA LYS A 82 -19.95 -9.83 2.85
C LYS A 82 -20.39 -8.38 2.71
N LEU A 83 -20.83 -8.03 1.51
CA LEU A 83 -21.35 -6.72 1.16
C LEU A 83 -22.84 -6.81 0.84
N LEU A 84 -23.64 -5.91 1.40
CA LEU A 84 -25.07 -5.80 1.13
C LEU A 84 -25.42 -4.39 0.67
N PHE A 85 -26.19 -4.33 -0.42
CA PHE A 85 -26.80 -3.11 -0.95
C PHE A 85 -28.30 -3.10 -0.62
N PRO A 86 -28.83 -2.07 0.06
CA PRO A 86 -30.25 -1.93 0.35
C PRO A 86 -31.13 -1.71 -0.89
N ASP A 87 -30.55 -1.17 -1.96
CA ASP A 87 -31.26 -0.81 -3.18
C ASP A 87 -30.64 -1.55 -4.38
N SER A 88 -31.44 -1.88 -5.39
CA SER A 88 -30.90 -2.43 -6.64
C SER A 88 -30.20 -1.35 -7.48
N GLY A 89 -29.24 -1.73 -8.32
CA GLY A 89 -28.57 -0.83 -9.26
C GLY A 89 -27.14 -1.24 -9.61
N THR A 90 -26.41 -0.38 -10.32
CA THR A 90 -25.01 -0.62 -10.65
C THR A 90 -24.10 0.10 -9.66
N TYR A 91 -23.20 -0.65 -9.04
CA TYR A 91 -22.28 -0.14 -8.03
C TYR A 91 -20.83 -0.36 -8.45
N ASP A 92 -19.99 0.66 -8.29
CA ASP A 92 -18.54 0.53 -8.46
C ASP A 92 -17.85 0.74 -7.11
N LEU A 93 -17.17 -0.29 -6.65
CA LEU A 93 -16.42 -0.32 -5.41
C LEU A 93 -14.93 -0.17 -5.70
N ALA A 94 -14.34 0.92 -5.25
CA ALA A 94 -12.90 1.06 -5.09
C ALA A 94 -12.51 0.60 -3.67
N TYR A 95 -11.59 -0.36 -3.57
CA TYR A 95 -11.17 -0.94 -2.29
C TYR A 95 -9.66 -1.13 -2.22
N ARG A 96 -9.13 -1.15 -0.99
CA ARG A 96 -7.77 -1.58 -0.68
C ARG A 96 -7.74 -3.10 -0.67
N SER A 97 -6.75 -3.67 -1.33
CA SER A 97 -6.47 -5.11 -1.30
C SER A 97 -5.18 -5.41 -0.56
N TYR A 98 -5.06 -6.61 0.02
CA TYR A 98 -3.79 -7.08 0.58
C TYR A 98 -2.71 -7.07 -0.49
N PHE A 99 -1.51 -6.67 -0.08
CA PHE A 99 -0.34 -6.79 -0.95
C PHE A 99 -0.02 -8.28 -1.15
N LYS A 100 0.12 -8.71 -2.40
CA LYS A 100 0.52 -10.09 -2.71
C LYS A 100 1.98 -10.27 -2.30
N ARG A 101 2.29 -11.31 -1.53
CA ARG A 101 3.68 -11.65 -1.17
C ARG A 101 4.52 -11.78 -2.44
N LEU A 102 5.69 -11.14 -2.43
CA LEU A 102 6.70 -11.26 -3.47
C LEU A 102 7.51 -12.53 -3.21
N GLU A 103 7.79 -13.28 -4.27
CA GLU A 103 8.46 -14.59 -4.24
C GLU A 103 9.79 -14.56 -5.01
N SER A 104 10.03 -13.56 -5.86
CA SER A 104 11.29 -13.40 -6.61
C SER A 104 11.73 -11.94 -6.66
N VAL A 105 13.03 -11.70 -6.87
CA VAL A 105 13.58 -10.34 -6.92
C VAL A 105 13.10 -9.53 -8.14
N GLU A 106 12.63 -10.23 -9.16
CA GLU A 106 12.07 -9.69 -10.38
C GLU A 106 10.60 -9.28 -10.25
N ASP A 107 9.90 -9.70 -9.18
CA ASP A 107 8.49 -9.40 -8.99
C ASP A 107 8.22 -7.89 -8.97
N GLU A 108 7.17 -7.49 -9.70
CA GLU A 108 6.75 -6.09 -9.75
C GLU A 108 6.07 -5.65 -8.45
N ILE A 109 6.64 -4.61 -7.85
CA ILE A 109 6.07 -3.98 -6.66
C ILE A 109 5.02 -2.96 -7.11
N SER A 110 3.76 -3.25 -6.80
CA SER A 110 2.59 -2.39 -7.09
C SER A 110 2.50 -1.19 -6.13
N LEU A 111 3.61 -0.47 -5.93
CA LEU A 111 3.69 0.77 -5.15
C LEU A 111 4.25 1.90 -6.02
N SER A 112 3.92 3.14 -5.64
CA SER A 112 4.48 4.32 -6.30
C SER A 112 6.01 4.33 -6.20
N PRO A 113 6.74 4.70 -7.28
CA PRO A 113 8.21 4.83 -7.23
C PRO A 113 8.74 5.80 -6.17
N MET A 114 7.88 6.69 -5.64
CA MET A 114 8.24 7.58 -4.53
C MET A 114 8.64 6.81 -3.26
N TYR A 115 8.17 5.58 -3.09
CA TYR A 115 8.52 4.71 -1.95
C TYR A 115 9.89 4.03 -2.10
N MET A 116 10.54 4.11 -3.27
CA MET A 116 11.78 3.41 -3.53
C MET A 116 12.89 3.79 -2.54
N LEU A 117 13.11 5.08 -2.28
CA LEU A 117 14.18 5.50 -1.36
C LEU A 117 13.92 5.06 0.09
N PRO A 118 12.71 5.22 0.68
CA PRO A 118 12.38 4.62 1.96
C PRO A 118 12.64 3.11 2.01
N MET A 119 12.26 2.35 0.97
CA MET A 119 12.50 0.91 0.91
C MET A 119 14.00 0.59 0.91
N VAL A 120 14.80 1.33 0.13
CA VAL A 120 16.26 1.19 0.14
C VAL A 120 16.82 1.38 1.55
N LYS A 121 16.40 2.43 2.26
CA LYS A 121 16.86 2.68 3.64
C LYS A 121 16.44 1.58 4.62
N TYR A 122 15.26 0.99 4.43
CA TYR A 122 14.82 -0.15 5.22
C TYR A 122 15.73 -1.37 5.00
N LEU A 123 16.02 -1.72 3.74
CA LEU A 123 16.93 -2.82 3.40
C LEU A 123 18.33 -2.58 3.99
N MET A 124 18.82 -1.35 3.91
CA MET A 124 20.11 -0.99 4.51
C MET A 124 20.10 -1.20 6.04
N SER A 125 19.02 -0.83 6.71
CA SER A 125 18.85 -1.07 8.13
C SER A 125 18.89 -2.56 8.46
N CYS A 126 18.16 -3.40 7.72
CA CYS A 126 18.13 -4.85 7.94
C CYS A 126 19.51 -5.50 7.75
N GLN A 127 20.25 -5.13 6.69
CA GLN A 127 21.60 -5.64 6.45
C GLN A 127 22.55 -5.28 7.60
N LEU A 128 22.51 -4.03 8.07
CA LEU A 128 23.34 -3.59 9.19
C LEU A 128 23.00 -4.32 10.50
N VAL A 129 21.73 -4.66 10.74
CA VAL A 129 21.35 -5.51 11.87
C VAL A 129 21.97 -6.91 11.75
N GLN A 130 21.93 -7.52 10.56
CA GLN A 130 22.57 -8.83 10.34
C GLN A 130 24.08 -8.79 10.60
N ASN A 131 24.76 -7.70 10.22
CA ASN A 131 26.18 -7.50 10.48
C ASN A 131 26.52 -7.19 11.95
N GLY A 132 25.51 -6.97 12.80
CA GLY A 132 25.70 -6.55 14.20
C GLY A 132 25.93 -5.05 14.39
N GLU A 133 25.73 -4.24 13.34
CA GLU A 133 25.92 -2.78 13.31
C GLU A 133 24.65 -2.02 13.72
N VAL A 134 24.11 -2.37 14.89
CA VAL A 134 22.79 -1.93 15.35
C VAL A 134 22.66 -0.40 15.43
N GLU A 135 23.69 0.32 15.90
CA GLU A 135 23.64 1.79 15.99
C GLU A 135 23.50 2.46 14.62
N MET A 136 24.20 1.95 13.60
CA MET A 136 24.09 2.46 12.24
C MET A 136 22.76 2.08 11.59
N SER A 137 22.25 0.87 11.87
CA SER A 137 20.91 0.45 11.46
C SER A 137 19.83 1.41 11.96
N MET A 138 19.86 1.80 13.25
CA MET A 138 18.85 2.68 13.85
C MET A 138 18.70 4.02 13.11
N LYS A 139 19.80 4.56 12.58
CA LYS A 139 19.77 5.77 11.77
C LYS A 139 18.93 5.56 10.50
N TRP A 140 19.20 4.48 9.75
CA TRP A 140 18.50 4.21 8.51
C TRP A 140 17.05 3.82 8.73
N GLU A 141 16.75 3.10 9.81
CA GLU A 141 15.37 2.83 10.22
C GLU A 141 14.60 4.12 10.52
N SER A 142 15.21 5.04 11.27
CA SER A 142 14.63 6.36 11.55
C SER A 142 14.36 7.15 10.27
N GLU A 143 15.32 7.18 9.35
CA GLU A 143 15.16 7.85 8.05
C GLU A 143 14.10 7.19 7.16
N PHE A 144 13.95 5.86 7.22
CA PHE A 144 12.84 5.14 6.59
C PHE A 144 11.50 5.61 7.16
N ARG A 145 11.33 5.59 8.49
CA ARG A 145 10.08 5.98 9.16
C ARG A 145 9.72 7.43 8.85
N GLN A 146 10.70 8.34 8.86
CA GLN A 146 10.51 9.73 8.48
C GLN A 146 10.06 9.86 7.02
N GLY A 147 10.74 9.18 6.08
CA GLY A 147 10.39 9.20 4.67
C GLY A 147 8.97 8.71 4.40
N ILE A 148 8.53 7.63 5.07
CA ILE A 148 7.15 7.14 4.96
C ILE A 148 6.14 8.16 5.50
N SER A 149 6.46 8.82 6.62
CA SER A 149 5.60 9.87 7.20
C SER A 149 5.41 11.06 6.26
N ASP A 150 6.50 11.53 5.64
CA ASP A 150 6.48 12.67 4.71
C ASP A 150 5.70 12.35 3.43
N LEU A 151 5.88 11.13 2.90
CA LEU A 151 5.13 10.65 1.75
C LEU A 151 3.63 10.53 2.05
N LYS A 152 3.26 9.96 3.20
CA LYS A 152 1.85 9.87 3.64
C LYS A 152 1.21 11.25 3.73
N SER A 153 1.90 12.21 4.33
CA SER A 153 1.44 13.59 4.45
C SER A 153 1.24 14.26 3.08
N THR A 154 2.15 14.00 2.14
CA THR A 154 2.07 14.52 0.76
C THR A 154 0.88 13.93 -0.01
N VAL A 155 0.65 12.63 0.10
CA VAL A 155 -0.48 11.94 -0.54
C VAL A 155 -1.80 12.43 0.04
N GLU A 156 -1.90 12.55 1.36
CA GLU A 156 -3.09 13.08 2.03
C GLU A 156 -3.38 14.53 1.62
N TYR A 157 -2.35 15.37 1.44
CA TYR A 157 -2.52 16.75 0.97
C TYR A 157 -3.09 16.80 -0.46
N LYS A 158 -2.56 15.99 -1.38
CA LYS A 158 -3.04 15.93 -2.77
C LYS A 158 -4.50 15.46 -2.87
N ASN A 159 -4.94 14.63 -1.94
CA ASN A 159 -6.29 14.08 -1.90
C ASN A 159 -7.32 14.98 -1.18
N LYS A 160 -6.92 16.14 -0.63
CA LYS A 160 -7.87 17.10 -0.08
C LYS A 160 -8.63 17.79 -1.22
N PRO A 161 -9.97 17.80 -1.21
CA PRO A 161 -10.73 18.55 -2.20
C PRO A 161 -10.39 20.04 -2.07
N PHE A 162 -10.08 20.69 -3.20
CA PHE A 162 -9.94 22.15 -3.25
C PHE A 162 -11.22 22.79 -2.73
N ARG A 163 -11.16 23.39 -1.53
CA ARG A 163 -12.22 24.27 -1.05
C ARG A 163 -12.12 25.59 -1.80
N VAL A 164 -12.82 25.68 -2.93
CA VAL A 164 -13.10 26.99 -3.55
C VAL A 164 -13.99 27.74 -2.57
N LYS A 165 -13.46 28.77 -1.92
CA LYS A 165 -14.28 29.73 -1.18
C LYS A 165 -15.12 30.49 -2.20
N THR A 166 -16.37 30.10 -2.38
CA THR A 166 -17.38 30.96 -2.99
C THR A 166 -17.73 32.03 -1.97
N ASN A 167 -17.18 33.24 -2.15
CA ASN A 167 -17.72 34.42 -1.50
C ASN A 167 -19.05 34.74 -2.19
N PHE A 168 -20.15 34.58 -1.47
CA PHE A 168 -21.44 35.18 -1.81
C PHE A 168 -21.54 36.54 -1.12
#